data_AF-A0A2V2XSF7-F1
#
_entry.id   AF-A0A2V2XSF7-F1
#
_cell.length_a   1.000
_cell.length_b   1.000
_cell.length_c   1.000
_cell.angle_alpha   90.00
_cell.angle_beta   90.00
_cell.angle_gamma   90.00
#
_symmetry.space_group_name_H-M   'P 1'
#
loop_
_entity.id
_entity.type
_entity.pdbx_description
1 polymer ?
#
loop_
_entity_poly.entity_id
_entity_poly.type
_entity_poly.pdbx_seq_one_letter_code
_entity_poly.pdbx_strand_id
1 'polypeptide(L)'
;MPYVWRALIGYAEALGIGKGSCGDVLISLMGIYCVVGMKRLVFRLSYAEGILKGEKKSTIRLRSNYSVGEIVEIYLGSARVGRAIIKRIEKKRLSEIDDQDARIDGFRDRTELLKELNRIYGKKILSKNPEVYIIHFELL
;
A
#
# COMPACT_ATOMS: atom_id res chain seq x y z
N MET A 1 6.36 -24.38 31.60
CA MET A 1 5.29 -23.84 30.72
C MET A 1 4.00 -23.83 31.51
N PRO A 2 3.41 -22.67 31.83
CA PRO A 2 2.32 -22.60 32.79
C PRO A 2 0.98 -22.98 32.15
N TYR A 3 0.19 -23.72 32.92
CA TYR A 3 -1.09 -24.38 32.60
C TYR A 3 -2.18 -23.47 32.01
N VAL A 4 -2.03 -22.15 32.08
CA VAL A 4 -2.99 -21.14 31.63
C VAL A 4 -3.22 -21.20 30.11
N TRP A 5 -2.20 -21.59 29.35
CA TRP A 5 -2.25 -21.61 27.88
C TRP A 5 -3.21 -22.67 27.32
N ARG A 6 -3.43 -23.78 28.04
CA ARG A 6 -4.34 -24.86 27.59
C ARG A 6 -5.81 -24.47 27.69
N ALA A 7 -6.19 -23.67 28.69
CA ALA A 7 -7.57 -23.25 28.89
C ALA A 7 -8.02 -22.24 27.83
N LEU A 8 -7.13 -21.31 27.46
CA LEU A 8 -7.41 -20.28 26.46
C LEU A 8 -7.54 -20.84 25.04
N ILE A 9 -6.75 -21.87 24.70
CA ILE A 9 -6.89 -22.55 23.40
C ILE A 9 -8.24 -23.26 23.29
N GLY A 10 -8.67 -23.96 24.35
CA GLY A 10 -9.96 -24.67 24.35
C GLY A 10 -11.16 -23.73 24.18
N TYR A 11 -11.10 -22.52 24.72
CA TYR A 11 -12.17 -21.52 24.57
C TYR A 11 -12.21 -20.90 23.16
N ALA A 12 -11.04 -20.71 22.53
CA ALA A 12 -10.94 -20.18 21.17
C ALA A 12 -11.43 -21.19 20.10
N GLU A 13 -11.23 -22.48 20.32
CA GLU A 13 -11.72 -23.54 19.42
C GLU A 13 -13.25 -23.72 19.51
N ALA A 14 -13.84 -23.56 20.70
CA ALA A 14 -15.30 -23.65 20.90
C ALA A 14 -16.10 -22.50 20.24
N LEU A 15 -15.46 -21.35 20.01
CA LEU A 15 -16.07 -20.17 19.36
C LEU A 15 -15.89 -20.14 17.83
N GLY A 16 -15.34 -21.20 17.22
CA GLY A 16 -15.21 -21.30 15.76
C GLY A 16 -14.23 -20.31 15.13
N ILE A 17 -13.30 -19.75 15.93
CA ILE A 17 -12.31 -18.79 15.45
C ILE A 17 -11.20 -19.54 14.73
N GLY A 18 -11.37 -19.68 13.40
CA GLY A 18 -10.38 -20.30 12.52
C GLY A 18 -9.04 -19.56 12.58
N LYS A 19 -7.94 -20.33 12.62
CA LYS A 19 -6.56 -19.84 12.60
C LYS A 19 -6.27 -19.10 11.30
N GLY A 20 -6.54 -17.80 11.27
CA GLY A 20 -6.04 -16.86 10.30
C GLY A 20 -4.72 -16.27 10.79
N SER A 21 -3.65 -16.49 10.03
CA SER A 21 -2.28 -16.03 10.31
C SER A 21 -2.19 -14.53 10.65
N CYS A 22 -1.88 -14.18 11.90
CA CYS A 22 -0.73 -13.37 12.33
C CYS A 22 -0.81 -13.17 13.85
N GLY A 23 0.33 -13.14 14.52
CA GLY A 23 0.43 -12.99 15.97
C GLY A 23 -0.25 -11.74 16.52
N ASP A 24 -0.45 -11.74 17.84
CA ASP A 24 -0.95 -10.65 18.70
C ASP A 24 -2.38 -10.83 19.21
N VAL A 25 -2.58 -11.89 20.00
CA VAL A 25 -3.70 -11.99 20.94
C VAL A 25 -3.25 -11.40 22.28
N LEU A 26 -3.40 -10.09 22.42
CA LEU A 26 -3.55 -9.42 23.72
C LEU A 26 -4.85 -8.61 23.64
N ILE A 27 -5.95 -9.35 23.78
CA ILE A 27 -7.29 -8.79 23.86
C ILE A 27 -7.45 -8.16 25.26
N SER A 28 -7.44 -6.83 25.25
CA SER A 28 -8.51 -5.98 25.76
C SER A 28 -9.05 -6.25 27.17
N LEU A 29 -8.85 -5.28 28.06
CA LEU A 29 -9.78 -5.03 29.16
C LEU A 29 -10.24 -3.57 29.32
N MET A 30 -9.74 -2.62 28.53
CA MET A 30 -10.27 -1.25 28.56
C MET A 30 -10.16 -0.61 27.17
N GLY A 31 -11.31 -0.44 26.50
CA GLY A 31 -11.41 0.36 25.29
C GLY A 31 -10.93 -0.37 24.04
N ILE A 32 -11.79 -0.40 23.03
CA ILE A 32 -11.48 -0.86 21.68
C ILE A 32 -10.54 0.17 21.05
N TYR A 33 -9.28 0.21 21.46
CA TYR A 33 -8.23 0.76 20.63
C TYR A 33 -7.84 -0.36 19.67
N CYS A 34 -8.54 -0.42 18.54
CA CYS A 34 -7.99 -1.05 17.36
C CYS A 34 -6.67 -0.32 17.11
N VAL A 35 -5.53 -0.95 17.42
CA VAL A 35 -4.22 -0.42 17.06
C VAL A 35 -4.12 -0.58 15.55
N VAL A 36 -4.79 0.31 14.83
CA VAL A 36 -4.64 0.45 13.38
C VAL A 36 -3.25 1.00 13.18
N GLY A 37 -2.26 0.11 13.08
CA GLY A 37 -0.91 0.49 12.70
C GLY A 37 -0.99 1.33 11.42
N MET A 38 -0.44 2.55 11.45
CA MET A 38 -0.49 3.44 10.30
C MET A 38 0.16 2.74 9.11
N LYS A 39 -0.56 2.70 7.97
CA LYS A 39 -0.01 2.08 6.77
C LYS A 39 1.15 2.90 6.24
N ARG A 40 2.14 2.20 5.71
CA ARG A 40 3.37 2.79 5.16
C ARG A 40 3.30 2.78 3.64
N LEU A 41 3.69 3.89 3.03
CA LEU A 41 3.86 4.05 1.59
C LEU A 41 5.34 4.31 1.30
N VAL A 42 6.03 3.27 0.83
CA VAL A 42 7.47 3.28 0.60
C VAL A 42 7.77 3.61 -0.86
N PHE A 43 8.67 4.57 -1.06
CA PHE A 43 9.19 5.01 -2.35
C PHE A 43 10.69 4.78 -2.45
N ARG A 44 11.17 4.65 -3.70
CA ARG A 44 12.61 4.66 -3.99
C ARG A 44 13.17 6.07 -3.81
N LEU A 45 14.46 6.16 -3.44
CA LEU A 45 15.18 7.43 -3.28
C LEU A 45 15.17 8.29 -4.56
N SER A 46 15.05 7.67 -5.74
CA SER A 46 14.90 8.40 -7.01
C SER A 46 13.69 9.33 -7.07
N TYR A 47 12.67 9.09 -6.25
CA TYR A 47 11.46 9.92 -6.17
C TYR A 47 11.49 10.90 -5.00
N ALA A 48 12.59 10.96 -4.24
CA ALA A 48 12.72 11.78 -3.05
C ALA A 48 12.43 13.25 -3.33
N GLU A 49 13.07 13.81 -4.35
CA GLU A 49 13.01 15.23 -4.67
C GLU A 49 11.57 15.65 -5.05
N GLY A 50 10.93 14.89 -5.96
CA GLY A 50 9.56 15.19 -6.39
C GLY A 50 8.53 15.03 -5.28
N ILE A 51 8.74 14.11 -4.34
CA ILE A 51 7.88 13.96 -3.16
C ILE A 51 8.10 15.14 -2.21
N LEU A 52 9.34 15.44 -1.84
CA LEU A 52 9.66 16.54 -0.93
C LEU A 52 9.19 17.91 -1.44
N LYS A 53 9.21 18.12 -2.76
CA LYS A 53 8.69 19.34 -3.40
C LYS A 53 7.15 19.38 -3.53
N GLY A 54 6.46 18.28 -3.26
CA GLY A 54 5.01 18.15 -3.46
C GLY A 54 4.58 18.11 -4.93
N GLU A 55 5.54 17.94 -5.85
CA GLU A 55 5.28 17.82 -7.29
C GLU A 55 4.67 16.45 -7.61
N LYS A 56 5.12 15.39 -6.93
CA LYS A 56 4.61 14.03 -7.12
C LYS A 56 3.32 13.82 -6.32
N LYS A 57 2.20 13.73 -7.04
CA LYS A 57 0.85 13.62 -6.46
C LYS A 57 0.20 12.25 -6.65
N SER A 58 0.82 11.35 -7.43
CA SER A 58 0.29 10.03 -7.68
C SER A 58 1.37 8.94 -7.74
N THR A 59 0.94 7.69 -7.59
CA THR A 59 1.76 6.50 -7.79
C THR A 59 0.96 5.33 -8.37
N ILE A 60 1.55 4.61 -9.32
CA ILE A 60 0.92 3.43 -9.94
C ILE A 60 1.47 2.14 -9.31
N ARG A 61 0.57 1.26 -8.83
CA ARG A 61 0.92 -0.04 -8.22
C ARG A 61 0.04 -1.17 -8.77
N LEU A 62 0.60 -2.38 -8.92
CA LEU A 62 -0.21 -3.56 -9.31
C LEU A 62 -1.20 -4.01 -8.24
N ARG A 63 -0.94 -3.69 -6.97
CA ARG A 63 -1.80 -4.01 -5.84
C ARG A 63 -1.79 -2.85 -4.86
N SER A 64 -2.94 -2.54 -4.31
CA SER A 64 -3.09 -1.55 -3.24
C SER A 64 -4.06 -2.07 -2.19
N ASN A 65 -3.73 -1.84 -0.92
CA ASN A 65 -4.60 -2.12 0.22
C ASN A 65 -4.98 -0.80 0.93
N TYR A 66 -4.88 0.33 0.25
CA TYR A 66 -5.17 1.66 0.80
C TYR A 66 -6.63 2.03 0.60
N SER A 67 -7.16 2.90 1.45
CA SER A 67 -8.51 3.46 1.33
C SER A 67 -8.47 4.96 1.11
N VAL A 68 -9.46 5.50 0.40
CA VAL A 68 -9.61 6.95 0.23
C VAL A 68 -9.89 7.59 1.59
N GLY A 69 -9.22 8.70 1.89
CA GLY A 69 -9.26 9.38 3.20
C GLY A 69 -8.26 8.83 4.23
N GLU A 70 -7.55 7.75 3.92
CA GLU A 70 -6.56 7.15 4.82
C GLU A 70 -5.29 8.02 4.93
N ILE A 71 -4.79 8.21 6.15
CA ILE A 71 -3.49 8.84 6.41
C ILE A 71 -2.42 7.75 6.42
N VAL A 72 -1.42 7.91 5.56
CA VAL A 72 -0.28 6.99 5.43
C VAL A 72 1.03 7.69 5.76
N GLU A 73 1.99 6.93 6.28
CA GLU A 73 3.35 7.41 6.47
C GLU A 73 4.17 7.22 5.19
N ILE A 74 4.86 8.29 4.77
CA ILE A 74 5.71 8.29 3.59
C ILE A 74 7.13 7.93 4.00
N TYR A 75 7.66 6.89 3.37
CA TYR A 75 9.02 6.42 3.56
C TYR A 75 9.81 6.51 2.25
N LEU A 76 11.03 7.04 2.33
CA LEU A 76 12.02 7.02 1.26
C LEU A 76 13.11 6.02 1.63
N GLY A 77 13.06 4.83 1.04
CA GLY A 77 13.87 3.71 1.51
C GLY A 77 13.56 3.36 2.97
N SER A 78 14.54 3.61 3.86
CA SER A 78 14.41 3.40 5.31
C SER A 78 14.02 4.67 6.09
N ALA A 79 14.07 5.85 5.48
CA ALA A 79 13.82 7.12 6.16
C ALA A 79 12.34 7.50 6.13
N ARG A 80 11.76 7.87 7.28
CA ARG A 80 10.42 8.46 7.36
C ARG A 80 10.50 9.94 7.00
N VAL A 81 9.69 10.37 6.04
CA VAL A 81 9.75 11.72 5.46
C VAL A 81 8.58 12.58 5.92
N GLY A 82 7.40 11.98 6.05
CA GLY A 82 6.20 12.72 6.39
C GLY A 82 4.96 11.86 6.37
N ARG A 83 3.80 12.51 6.36
CA ARG A 83 2.49 11.88 6.24
C ARG A 83 1.81 12.37 4.96
N ALA A 84 0.98 11.52 4.37
CA ALA A 84 0.14 11.87 3.25
C ALA A 84 -1.28 11.38 3.48
N ILE A 85 -2.26 12.08 2.91
CA ILE A 85 -3.64 11.63 2.83
C ILE A 85 -3.90 11.06 1.44
N ILE A 86 -4.53 9.89 1.37
CA ILE A 86 -4.98 9.32 0.10
C ILE A 86 -6.25 10.04 -0.34
N LYS A 87 -6.20 10.76 -1.47
CA LYS A 87 -7.34 11.54 -1.98
C LYS A 87 -8.22 10.75 -2.92
N ARG A 88 -7.62 9.90 -3.76
CA ARG A 88 -8.35 9.13 -4.77
C ARG A 88 -7.60 7.85 -5.08
N ILE A 89 -8.34 6.78 -5.35
CA ILE A 89 -7.80 5.52 -5.86
C ILE A 89 -8.57 5.18 -7.12
N GLU A 90 -7.86 5.07 -8.24
CA GLU A 90 -8.43 4.67 -9.52
C GLU A 90 -7.92 3.28 -9.87
N LYS A 91 -8.82 2.45 -10.40
CA LYS A 91 -8.45 1.17 -10.99
C LYS A 91 -8.58 1.31 -12.50
N LYS A 92 -7.47 1.12 -13.20
CA LYS A 92 -7.41 1.12 -14.67
C LYS A 92 -6.73 -0.16 -15.13
N ARG A 93 -7.08 -0.65 -16.31
CA ARG A 93 -6.28 -1.68 -16.98
C ARG A 93 -5.01 -1.06 -17.53
N LEU A 94 -3.94 -1.84 -17.63
CA LEU A 94 -2.68 -1.39 -18.24
C LEU A 94 -2.88 -0.87 -19.69
N SER A 95 -3.86 -1.42 -20.42
CA SER A 95 -4.27 -0.95 -21.74
C SER A 95 -4.94 0.43 -21.74
N GLU A 96 -5.55 0.85 -20.64
CA GLU A 96 -6.30 2.11 -20.51
C GLU A 96 -5.44 3.27 -20.01
N ILE A 97 -4.19 3.01 -19.61
CA ILE A 97 -3.25 4.06 -19.22
C ILE A 97 -2.84 4.85 -20.46
N ASP A 98 -3.00 6.18 -20.39
CA ASP A 98 -2.58 7.11 -21.44
C ASP A 98 -1.26 7.83 -21.08
N ASP A 99 -0.79 8.70 -21.98
CA ASP A 99 0.41 9.49 -21.75
C ASP A 99 0.23 10.56 -20.65
N GLN A 100 -1.01 10.99 -20.38
CA GLN A 100 -1.29 11.97 -19.33
C GLN A 100 -1.12 11.33 -17.95
N ASP A 101 -1.67 10.13 -17.75
CA ASP A 101 -1.49 9.32 -16.56
C ASP A 101 0.00 9.07 -16.28
N ALA A 102 0.78 8.73 -17.33
CA ALA A 102 2.22 8.54 -17.22
C ALA A 102 2.95 9.82 -16.78
N ARG A 103 2.59 10.97 -17.35
CA ARG A 103 3.15 12.29 -16.97
C ARG A 103 2.83 12.67 -15.54
N ILE A 104 1.61 12.40 -15.07
CA ILE A 104 1.21 12.67 -13.69
C ILE A 104 2.01 11.80 -12.71
N ASP A 105 2.36 10.55 -13.10
CA ASP A 105 3.23 9.68 -12.30
C ASP A 105 4.74 10.04 -12.42
N GLY A 106 5.08 11.03 -13.26
CA GLY A 106 6.45 11.53 -13.43
C GLY A 106 7.25 10.85 -14.53
N PHE A 107 6.60 10.13 -15.44
CA PHE A 107 7.19 9.58 -16.66
C PHE A 107 6.98 10.52 -17.85
N ARG A 108 7.83 10.45 -18.86
CA ARG A 108 7.73 11.29 -20.05
C ARG A 108 6.53 10.90 -20.92
N ASP A 109 6.30 9.60 -21.04
CA ASP A 109 5.25 8.98 -21.85
C ASP A 109 4.86 7.59 -21.33
N ARG A 110 3.80 7.01 -21.90
CA ARG A 110 3.32 5.66 -21.59
C ARG A 110 4.36 4.58 -21.85
N THR A 111 5.23 4.75 -22.86
CA THR A 111 6.24 3.75 -23.23
C THR A 111 7.31 3.64 -22.14
N GLU A 112 7.74 4.76 -21.57
CA GLU A 112 8.69 4.81 -20.47
C GLU A 112 8.11 4.16 -19.21
N LEU A 113 6.85 4.46 -18.87
CA LEU A 113 6.13 3.82 -17.77
C LEU A 113 6.07 2.29 -17.97
N LEU A 114 5.68 1.83 -19.16
CA LEU A 114 5.60 0.39 -19.47
C LEU A 114 6.98 -0.28 -19.39
N LYS A 115 8.05 0.41 -19.77
CA LYS A 115 9.42 -0.09 -19.68
C LYS A 115 9.87 -0.28 -18.22
N GLU A 116 9.57 0.68 -17.35
CA GLU A 116 9.90 0.56 -15.93
C GLU A 116 9.03 -0.50 -15.23
N LEU A 117 7.73 -0.56 -15.54
CA LEU A 117 6.86 -1.64 -15.07
C LEU A 117 7.36 -3.02 -15.52
N ASN A 118 7.87 -3.13 -16.75
CA ASN A 118 8.44 -4.36 -17.27
C ASN A 118 9.73 -4.75 -16.54
N ARG A 119 10.52 -3.77 -16.12
CA ARG A 119 11.72 -3.99 -15.32
C ARG A 119 11.40 -4.48 -13.91
N ILE A 120 10.33 -3.96 -13.30
CA ILE A 120 9.94 -4.29 -11.91
C ILE A 120 9.18 -5.63 -11.84
N TYR A 121 8.25 -5.87 -12.75
CA TYR A 121 7.31 -7.00 -12.67
C TYR A 121 7.53 -8.07 -13.75
N GLY A 122 8.28 -7.75 -14.80
CA GLY A 122 8.56 -8.66 -15.91
C GLY A 122 7.45 -8.73 -16.97
N LYS A 123 7.86 -9.08 -18.20
CA LYS A 123 7.00 -9.08 -19.40
C LYS A 123 5.80 -10.01 -19.27
N LYS A 124 5.99 -11.16 -18.63
CA LYS A 124 4.96 -12.20 -18.45
C LYS A 124 3.73 -11.67 -17.70
N ILE A 125 3.91 -10.76 -16.75
CA ILE A 125 2.81 -10.20 -15.96
C ILE A 125 2.07 -9.14 -16.79
N LEU A 126 2.81 -8.27 -17.49
CA LEU A 126 2.23 -7.19 -18.29
C LEU A 126 1.45 -7.72 -19.51
N SER A 127 1.89 -8.83 -20.12
CA SER A 127 1.17 -9.44 -21.25
C SER A 127 -0.25 -9.90 -20.91
N LYS A 128 -0.60 -10.06 -19.63
CA LYS A 128 -1.96 -10.40 -19.19
C LYS A 128 -2.88 -9.19 -19.05
N ASN A 129 -2.41 -8.00 -19.40
CA ASN A 129 -3.13 -6.73 -19.23
C ASN A 129 -3.68 -6.58 -17.79
N PRO A 130 -2.80 -6.58 -16.77
CA PRO A 130 -3.23 -6.54 -15.38
C PRO A 130 -3.95 -5.23 -15.04
N GLU A 131 -4.78 -5.28 -14.00
CA GLU A 131 -5.33 -4.08 -13.38
C GLU A 131 -4.24 -3.38 -12.57
N VAL A 132 -4.15 -2.07 -12.73
CA VAL A 132 -3.27 -1.19 -11.97
C VAL A 132 -4.11 -0.26 -11.09
N TYR A 133 -3.52 0.10 -9.96
CA TYR A 133 -4.08 1.04 -9.00
C TYR A 133 -3.29 2.33 -9.11
N ILE A 134 -3.96 3.41 -9.51
CA ILE A 134 -3.41 4.76 -9.49
C ILE A 134 -3.86 5.40 -8.18
N ILE A 135 -2.91 5.65 -7.30
CA ILE A 135 -3.15 6.18 -5.96
C ILE A 135 -2.75 7.65 -5.97
N HIS A 136 -3.73 8.54 -5.82
CA HIS A 136 -3.50 9.97 -5.66
C HIS A 136 -3.40 10.29 -4.18
N PHE A 137 -2.32 10.98 -3.80
CA PHE A 137 -2.06 11.36 -2.43
C PHE A 137 -1.61 12.82 -2.35
N GLU A 138 -1.83 13.43 -1.19
CA GLU A 138 -1.40 14.79 -0.89
C GLU A 138 -0.61 14.77 0.41
N LEU A 139 0.57 15.42 0.42
CA LEU A 139 1.38 15.57 1.62
C LEU A 139 0.71 16.53 2.60
N LEU A 140 0.83 16.22 3.90
CA LEU A 140 0.29 17.02 5.00
C LEU A 140 1.36 17.93 5.60
#